data_AF-A0AAC9W1G1-F1
#
_entry.id   AF-A0AAC9W1G1-F1
#
_cell.length_a   1.000
_cell.length_b   1.000
_cell.length_c   1.000
_cell.angle_alpha   90.00
_cell.angle_beta   90.00
_cell.angle_gamma   90.00
#
_symmetry.space_group_name_H-M   'P 1'
#
loop_
_entity.id
_entity.type
_entity.pdbx_description
1 polymer ?
#
loop_
_entity_poly.entity_id
_entity_poly.type
_entity_poly.pdbx_seq_one_letter_code
_entity_poly.pdbx_strand_id
1 'polypeptide(L)'
;MDAEKYLKERGRMSNGCNTYSCKDCKLGLCYNRHELTCTELEHRYPEEAVAIVENWAKEHPVRTYMSVFLEKFPDAEKEDGVPAACVVAVFGEKKKPEGCYNSINCSDCWNREVEE
;
A
#
# COMPACT_ATOMS: atom_id res chain seq x y z
N MET A 1 -14.83 -3.25 0.80
CA MET A 1 -13.76 -3.53 -0.19
C MET A 1 -13.99 -4.93 -0.74
N ASP A 2 -13.51 -5.25 -1.94
CA ASP A 2 -13.57 -6.64 -2.45
C ASP A 2 -12.54 -7.54 -1.76
N ALA A 3 -12.68 -8.86 -1.96
CA ALA A 3 -11.84 -9.86 -1.30
C ALA A 3 -10.36 -9.77 -1.70
N GLU A 4 -10.05 -9.45 -2.96
CA GLU A 4 -8.66 -9.35 -3.41
C GLU A 4 -7.98 -8.14 -2.75
N LYS A 5 -8.66 -7.00 -2.75
CA LYS A 5 -8.20 -5.78 -2.07
C LYS A 5 -8.02 -6.00 -0.58
N TYR A 6 -8.95 -6.72 0.06
CA TYR A 6 -8.82 -7.11 1.46
C TYR A 6 -7.55 -7.90 1.75
N LEU A 7 -7.26 -8.92 0.94
CA LEU A 7 -6.07 -9.74 1.14
C LEU A 7 -4.77 -8.93 1.00
N LYS A 8 -4.70 -8.00 0.04
CA LYS A 8 -3.55 -7.11 -0.17
C LYS A 8 -3.36 -6.14 1.01
N GLU A 9 -4.40 -5.41 1.40
CA GLU A 9 -4.31 -4.44 2.49
C GLU A 9 -4.09 -5.10 3.85
N ARG A 10 -4.70 -6.27 4.09
CA ARG A 10 -4.42 -7.08 5.29
C ARG A 10 -2.95 -7.48 5.34
N GLY A 11 -2.37 -7.89 4.20
CA GLY A 11 -0.95 -8.25 4.11
C GLY A 11 -0.02 -7.07 4.41
N ARG A 12 -0.34 -5.87 3.88
CA ARG A 12 0.38 -4.62 4.20
C ARG A 12 0.29 -4.30 5.69
N MET A 13 -0.91 -4.35 6.26
CA MET A 13 -1.15 -4.07 7.69
C MET A 13 -0.38 -4.99 8.62
N SER A 14 -0.27 -6.28 8.26
CA SER A 14 0.44 -7.27 9.08
C SER A 14 1.91 -7.43 8.73
N ASN A 15 2.44 -6.63 7.79
CA ASN A 15 3.78 -6.80 7.21
C ASN A 15 4.05 -8.26 6.79
N GLY A 16 3.08 -8.87 6.10
CA GLY A 16 3.12 -10.26 5.66
C GLY A 16 3.11 -11.30 6.79
N CYS A 17 2.80 -10.92 8.03
CA CYS A 17 2.96 -11.77 9.23
C CYS A 17 4.37 -12.37 9.38
N ASN A 18 5.38 -11.80 8.72
CA ASN A 18 6.76 -12.31 8.73
C ASN A 18 7.55 -11.87 9.97
N THR A 19 7.03 -10.88 10.72
CA THR A 19 7.65 -10.38 11.94
C THR A 19 6.91 -10.86 13.18
N TYR A 20 7.67 -11.31 14.19
CA TYR A 20 7.27 -11.84 15.50
C TYR A 20 6.33 -10.97 16.38
N SER A 21 5.72 -9.92 15.83
CA SER A 21 4.93 -8.94 16.58
C SER A 21 3.52 -8.81 15.99
N CYS A 22 2.60 -9.68 16.41
CA CYS A 22 1.16 -9.37 16.40
C CYS A 22 0.81 -8.24 17.41
N LYS A 23 1.80 -7.65 18.09
CA LYS A 23 1.62 -6.65 19.13
C LYS A 23 1.20 -5.29 18.61
N ASP A 24 1.24 -5.06 17.30
CA ASP A 24 0.80 -3.82 16.65
C ASP A 24 -0.28 -4.07 15.58
N CYS A 25 -0.57 -5.32 15.25
CA CYS A 25 -1.57 -5.69 14.26
C CYS A 25 -2.98 -5.44 14.80
N LYS A 26 -3.77 -4.60 14.12
CA LYS A 26 -5.13 -4.25 14.55
C LYS A 26 -6.12 -5.40 14.55
N LEU A 27 -5.84 -6.47 13.79
CA LEU A 27 -6.60 -7.73 13.85
C LEU A 27 -6.12 -8.66 14.98
N GLY A 28 -4.95 -8.38 15.55
CA GLY A 28 -4.35 -9.19 16.60
C GLY A 28 -5.14 -9.17 17.90
N LEU A 29 -4.93 -10.20 18.71
CA LEU A 29 -5.59 -10.44 19.99
C LEU A 29 -5.51 -9.25 20.95
N CYS A 30 -4.42 -8.47 20.87
CA CYS A 30 -4.22 -7.30 21.73
C CYS A 30 -5.08 -6.08 21.36
N TYR A 31 -5.73 -6.04 20.19
CA TYR A 31 -6.47 -4.85 19.71
C TYR A 31 -7.91 -5.11 19.30
N ASN A 32 -8.28 -6.35 19.03
CA ASN A 32 -9.69 -6.64 18.77
C ASN A 32 -10.46 -6.70 20.10
N ARG A 33 -11.72 -6.28 20.07
CA ARG A 33 -12.57 -6.13 21.27
C ARG A 33 -13.04 -7.47 21.84
N HIS A 34 -12.66 -8.58 21.20
CA HIS A 34 -13.16 -9.92 21.46
C HIS A 34 -12.10 -10.87 22.02
N GLU A 35 -10.85 -10.39 22.18
CA GLU A 35 -9.70 -11.21 22.60
C GLU A 35 -9.49 -12.45 21.71
N LEU A 36 -9.85 -12.34 20.43
CA LEU A 36 -9.74 -13.42 19.45
C LEU A 36 -8.40 -13.40 18.73
N THR A 37 -7.96 -14.52 18.19
CA THR A 37 -6.90 -14.48 17.17
C THR A 37 -7.41 -13.77 15.91
N CYS A 38 -6.51 -13.25 15.07
CA CYS A 38 -6.90 -12.59 13.82
C CYS A 38 -7.78 -13.50 12.94
N THR A 39 -7.42 -14.78 12.81
CA THR A 39 -8.20 -15.76 12.04
C THR A 39 -9.60 -15.98 12.62
N GLU A 40 -9.72 -16.04 13.95
CA GLU A 40 -11.03 -16.20 14.61
C GLU A 40 -11.90 -14.95 14.46
N LEU A 41 -11.31 -13.76 14.55
CA LEU A 41 -12.00 -12.49 14.30
C LEU A 41 -12.52 -12.44 12.86
N GLU A 42 -11.67 -12.78 11.88
CA GLU A 42 -12.04 -12.83 10.47
C GLU A 42 -13.18 -13.82 10.20
N HIS A 43 -13.18 -14.96 10.89
CA HIS A 43 -14.21 -15.99 10.70
C HIS A 43 -15.54 -15.65 11.40
N ARG A 44 -15.48 -15.16 12.64
CA ARG A 44 -16.68 -14.89 13.46
C ARG A 44 -17.28 -13.51 13.19
N TYR A 45 -16.45 -12.54 12.81
CA TYR A 45 -16.81 -11.14 12.61
C TYR A 45 -16.19 -10.57 11.32
N PRO A 46 -16.51 -11.13 10.14
CA PRO A 46 -15.90 -10.75 8.87
C PRO A 46 -16.12 -9.26 8.53
N GLU A 47 -17.29 -8.70 8.84
CA GLU A 47 -17.57 -7.27 8.61
C GLU A 47 -16.69 -6.36 9.47
N GLU A 48 -16.42 -6.74 10.73
CA GLU A 48 -15.53 -5.99 11.62
C GLU A 48 -14.08 -6.07 11.14
N ALA A 49 -13.63 -7.26 10.72
CA ALA A 49 -12.30 -7.43 10.16
C ALA A 49 -12.09 -6.58 8.89
N VAL A 50 -13.07 -6.56 7.99
CA VAL A 50 -13.06 -5.70 6.79
C VAL A 50 -13.00 -4.23 7.19
N ALA A 51 -13.80 -3.78 8.15
CA ALA A 51 -13.79 -2.38 8.60
C ALA A 51 -12.43 -1.98 9.22
N ILE A 52 -11.80 -2.86 9.98
CA ILE A 52 -10.45 -2.64 10.55
C ILE A 52 -9.43 -2.43 9.44
N VAL A 53 -9.39 -3.34 8.46
CA VAL A 53 -8.45 -3.25 7.33
C VAL A 53 -8.72 -2.01 6.47
N GLU A 54 -9.98 -1.68 6.22
CA GLU A 54 -10.36 -0.48 5.47
C GLU A 54 -9.92 0.81 6.15
N ASN A 55 -10.12 0.91 7.46
CA ASN A 55 -9.73 2.09 8.21
C ASN A 55 -8.21 2.22 8.27
N TRP A 56 -7.51 1.11 8.53
CA TRP A 56 -6.05 1.09 8.49
C TRP A 56 -5.50 1.52 7.13
N ALA A 57 -6.05 1.00 6.02
CA ALA A 57 -5.60 1.33 4.67
C ALA A 57 -5.85 2.81 4.29
N LYS A 58 -6.92 3.44 4.80
CA LYS A 58 -7.17 4.88 4.61
C LYS A 58 -6.13 5.74 5.33
N GLU A 59 -5.69 5.32 6.51
CA GLU A 59 -4.66 6.00 7.29
C GLU A 59 -3.25 5.72 6.76
N HIS A 60 -3.06 4.60 6.06
CA HIS A 60 -1.78 4.12 5.54
C HIS A 60 -1.87 3.93 4.02
N PRO A 61 -2.00 5.02 3.24
CA PRO A 61 -2.09 4.92 1.79
C PRO A 61 -0.83 4.27 1.19
N VAL A 62 -0.99 3.61 0.05
CA VAL A 62 0.12 3.02 -0.71
C VAL A 62 1.13 4.11 -1.06
N ARG A 63 2.41 3.92 -0.67
CA ARG A 63 3.47 4.82 -1.12
C ARG A 63 3.82 4.49 -2.56
N THR A 64 3.57 5.44 -3.43
CA THR A 64 3.92 5.37 -4.86
C THR A 64 5.17 6.19 -5.13
N TYR A 65 5.85 5.93 -6.27
CA TYR A 65 6.98 6.76 -6.71
C TYR A 65 6.60 8.25 -6.74
N MET A 66 5.36 8.55 -7.14
CA MET A 66 4.83 9.92 -7.16
C MET A 66 4.76 10.51 -5.77
N SER A 67 4.17 9.79 -4.80
CA SER A 67 4.07 10.28 -3.43
C SER A 67 5.44 10.53 -2.81
N VAL A 68 6.40 9.63 -3.03
CA VAL A 68 7.77 9.74 -2.50
C VAL A 68 8.53 10.91 -3.14
N PHE A 69 8.32 11.15 -4.44
CA PHE A 69 8.94 12.26 -5.14
C PHE A 69 8.35 13.62 -4.70
N LEU A 70 7.03 13.74 -4.65
CA LEU A 70 6.36 14.99 -4.27
C LEU A 70 6.52 15.35 -2.79
N GLU A 71 6.78 14.37 -1.92
CA GLU A 71 7.17 14.64 -0.54
C GLU A 71 8.50 15.41 -0.44
N LYS A 72 9.44 15.16 -1.37
CA LYS A 72 10.74 15.84 -1.44
C LYS A 72 10.69 17.10 -2.29
N PHE A 73 9.85 17.12 -3.32
CA PHE A 73 9.73 18.19 -4.30
C PHE A 73 8.25 18.56 -4.50
N PRO A 74 7.62 19.22 -3.51
CA PRO A 74 6.17 19.50 -3.54
C PRO A 74 5.76 20.40 -4.71
N ASP A 75 6.65 21.31 -5.10
CA ASP A 75 6.43 22.30 -6.17
C ASP A 75 7.00 21.84 -7.53
N ALA A 76 7.37 20.56 -7.67
CA ALA A 76 7.83 20.04 -8.95
C ALA A 76 6.77 20.21 -10.04
N GLU A 77 7.22 20.58 -11.24
CA GLU A 77 6.36 20.69 -12.41
C GLU A 77 5.67 19.37 -12.70
N LYS A 78 4.40 19.47 -13.14
CA LYS A 78 3.57 18.32 -13.47
C LYS A 78 3.03 18.45 -14.88
N GLU A 79 3.04 17.34 -15.59
CA GLU A 79 2.41 17.17 -16.89
C GLU A 79 1.39 16.04 -16.75
N ASP A 80 0.14 16.29 -17.17
CA ASP A 80 -0.98 15.35 -17.02
C ASP A 80 -1.19 14.80 -15.59
N GLY A 81 -0.90 15.63 -14.58
CA GLY A 81 -1.11 15.30 -13.17
C GLY A 81 -0.01 14.47 -12.51
N VAL A 82 1.06 14.11 -13.24
CA VAL A 82 2.26 13.46 -12.69
C VAL A 82 3.50 14.31 -12.88
N PRO A 83 4.60 14.08 -12.13
CA PRO A 83 5.81 14.88 -12.30
C PRO A 83 6.32 14.87 -13.74
N ALA A 84 6.72 16.04 -14.24
CA ALA A 84 7.33 16.26 -15.56
C ALA A 84 8.78 15.72 -15.60
N ALA A 85 8.97 14.50 -15.13
CA ALA A 85 10.21 13.77 -15.08
C ALA A 85 9.95 12.28 -15.25
N CYS A 86 10.97 11.54 -15.69
CA CYS A 86 10.88 10.08 -15.76
C CYS A 86 11.25 9.45 -14.41
N VAL A 87 10.43 8.52 -13.89
CA VAL A 87 10.75 7.72 -12.70
C VAL A 87 12.14 7.11 -12.78
N VAL A 88 12.53 6.63 -13.97
CA VAL A 88 13.85 6.00 -14.20
C VAL A 88 14.99 7.00 -14.08
N ALA A 89 14.79 8.23 -14.54
CA ALA A 89 15.79 9.29 -14.40
C ALA A 89 15.97 9.71 -12.94
N VAL A 90 14.90 9.67 -12.14
CA VAL A 90 14.91 10.11 -10.74
C VAL A 90 15.37 9.00 -9.78
N PHE A 91 14.85 7.77 -9.96
CA PHE A 91 15.07 6.64 -9.04
C PHE A 91 16.03 5.56 -9.59
N GLY A 92 16.49 5.71 -10.84
CA GLY A 92 17.48 4.86 -11.48
C GLY A 92 16.92 3.73 -12.35
N GLU A 93 17.78 3.17 -13.23
CA GLU A 93 17.41 2.13 -14.22
C GLU A 93 16.78 0.89 -13.60
N LYS A 94 17.16 0.53 -12.38
CA LYS A 94 16.61 -0.62 -11.65
C LYS A 94 15.12 -0.49 -11.34
N LYS A 95 14.55 0.73 -11.37
CA LYS A 95 13.12 0.97 -11.11
C LYS A 95 12.28 1.04 -12.37
N LYS A 96 12.88 0.82 -13.54
CA LYS A 96 12.16 0.75 -14.81
C LYS A 96 11.18 -0.42 -14.82
N PRO A 97 9.87 -0.17 -15.06
CA PRO A 97 8.91 -1.25 -15.19
C PRO A 97 9.15 -2.05 -16.46
N GLU A 98 8.77 -3.31 -16.45
CA GLU A 98 8.58 -4.08 -17.67
C GLU A 98 7.52 -3.40 -18.55
N GLY A 99 7.81 -3.23 -19.84
CA GLY A 99 6.89 -2.54 -20.76
C GLY A 99 6.95 -1.01 -20.70
N CYS A 100 7.93 -0.41 -20.01
CA CYS A 100 8.23 1.02 -20.13
C CYS A 100 8.37 1.41 -21.62
N TYR A 101 7.67 2.48 -22.04
CA TYR A 101 7.53 2.96 -23.43
C TYR A 101 6.65 2.13 -24.36
N ASN A 102 6.16 0.96 -23.95
CA ASN A 102 5.33 0.09 -24.80
C ASN A 102 3.89 -0.02 -24.27
N SER A 103 3.74 -0.46 -23.03
CA SER A 103 2.45 -0.84 -22.44
C SER A 103 2.12 -0.09 -21.14
N ILE A 104 3.06 0.71 -20.62
CA ILE A 104 2.89 1.53 -19.42
C ILE A 104 3.11 2.99 -19.77
N ASN A 105 2.13 3.83 -19.47
CA ASN A 105 2.26 5.29 -19.57
C ASN A 105 2.95 5.87 -18.32
N CYS A 106 3.33 7.15 -18.39
CA CYS A 106 4.01 7.83 -17.27
C CYS A 106 3.16 7.86 -16.00
N SER A 107 1.83 8.03 -16.12
CA SER A 107 0.93 8.05 -14.97
C SER A 107 0.93 6.72 -14.23
N ASP A 108 0.79 5.61 -14.94
CA ASP A 108 0.87 4.27 -14.39
C ASP A 108 2.24 4.02 -13.77
N CYS A 109 3.33 4.44 -14.44
CA CYS A 109 4.69 4.29 -13.94
C CYS A 109 4.90 4.99 -12.60
N TRP A 110 4.39 6.23 -12.48
CA TRP A 110 4.47 7.06 -11.28
C TRP A 110 3.57 6.57 -10.14
N ASN A 111 2.43 5.93 -10.45
CA ASN A 111 1.48 5.37 -9.50
C ASN A 111 1.81 3.95 -9.02
N ARG A 112 2.89 3.33 -9.52
CA ARG A 112 3.37 2.05 -8.97
C ARG A 112 3.80 2.21 -7.51
N GLU A 113 3.49 1.19 -6.72
CA GLU A 113 3.95 1.04 -5.35
C GLU A 113 5.48 0.97 -5.30
N VAL A 114 6.06 1.61 -4.28
CA VAL A 114 7.48 1.50 -3.98
C VAL A 114 7.67 0.26 -3.12
N GLU A 115 8.44 -0.70 -3.63
CA GLU A 115 8.96 -1.80 -2.82
C GLU A 115 10.03 -1.25 -1.87
N GLU A 116 9.80 -1.41 -0.55
CA GLU A 116 10.77 -1.06 0.51
C GLU A 116 12.01 -1.97 0.50
#